data_AF-A0A934DWF8-F1
#
_entry.id   AF-A0A934DWF8-F1
#
_cell.length_a   1.000
_cell.length_b   1.000
_cell.length_c   1.000
_cell.angle_alpha   90.00
_cell.angle_beta   90.00
_cell.angle_gamma   90.00
#
_symmetry.space_group_name_H-M   'P 1'
#
loop_
_entity.id
_entity.type
_entity.pdbx_description
1 polymer ?
#
loop_
_entity_poly.entity_id
_entity_poly.type
_entity_poly.pdbx_seq_one_letter_code
_entity_poly.pdbx_strand_id
1 'polypeptide(L)'
;MAARLHHRTGISSTRGRWLRVVVLCGIATASGCTTLLGIDGDFEDQKRDGSVGGGGSGGSAAEGGSAGMGGAAGLGGSAGASGAAGNGGSAMGGSAGVANGGSAGVANGGSAGVANGGSAGVANGGSAGASTGGSAGTGGALACGTAETPTGTACPAACDGGCSNGVCLIKCDTPNECNNKTVSCPASWSCHIDCTYQGACASGTFECQGGLECQLNCAAKGTCGNAKLHCSAGPCSVLCGAEVNACGGTTVTCGANSCNATCAGSSTPVLTCGPSCKCTGC
;
A
#
# COMPACT_ATOMS: atom_id res chain seq x y z
N MET A 1 40.73 45.87 29.21
CA MET A 1 39.47 45.55 29.91
C MET A 1 39.34 44.04 29.95
N ALA A 2 39.56 43.40 31.11
CA ALA A 2 39.53 41.95 31.24
C ALA A 2 38.09 41.48 31.47
N ALA A 3 37.51 40.77 30.50
CA ALA A 3 36.17 40.21 30.63
C ALA A 3 36.21 38.94 31.50
N ARG A 4 35.53 38.98 32.65
CA ARG A 4 35.41 37.88 33.59
C ARG A 4 34.33 36.91 33.08
N LEU A 5 34.73 35.73 32.62
CA LEU A 5 33.81 34.69 32.15
C LEU A 5 33.10 34.05 33.34
N HIS A 6 31.79 34.25 33.47
CA HIS A 6 30.99 33.59 34.49
C HIS A 6 30.41 32.28 33.93
N HIS A 7 30.96 31.15 34.36
CA HIS A 7 30.43 29.83 34.04
C HIS A 7 29.30 29.49 35.03
N ARG A 8 28.06 29.36 34.54
CA ARG A 8 26.94 28.80 35.31
C ARG A 8 26.55 27.46 34.72
N THR A 9 26.78 26.39 35.47
CA THR A 9 26.31 25.05 35.18
C THR A 9 25.01 24.81 35.95
N GLY A 10 23.90 24.66 35.23
CA GLY A 10 22.61 24.22 35.79
C GLY A 10 22.43 22.74 35.52
N ILE A 11 22.21 21.94 36.56
CA ILE A 11 21.94 20.51 36.46
C ILE A 11 20.44 20.31 36.74
N SER A 12 19.67 19.88 35.74
CA SER A 12 18.28 19.48 35.91
C SER A 12 18.18 17.96 35.77
N SER A 13 17.61 17.30 36.78
CA SER A 13 17.55 15.85 36.91
C SER A 13 16.13 15.34 36.69
N THR A 14 15.89 14.72 35.54
CA THR A 14 14.72 13.86 35.31
C THR A 14 15.20 12.52 34.77
N ARG A 15 15.24 11.53 35.66
CA ARG A 15 15.31 10.07 35.42
C ARG A 15 16.30 9.62 34.34
N GLY A 16 17.54 9.37 34.78
CA GLY A 16 18.36 8.26 34.27
C GLY A 16 19.12 8.47 32.96
N ARG A 17 19.06 9.64 32.33
CA ARG A 17 19.98 9.98 31.23
C ARG A 17 20.57 11.37 31.43
N TRP A 18 21.90 11.43 31.44
CA TRP A 18 22.66 12.67 31.59
C TRP A 18 22.73 13.37 30.24
N LEU A 19 21.92 14.41 30.02
CA LEU A 19 22.10 15.30 28.88
C LEU A 19 22.96 16.48 29.33
N ARG A 20 24.23 16.52 28.90
CA ARG A 20 25.09 17.69 29.10
C ARG A 20 24.78 18.71 28.01
N VAL A 21 23.95 19.70 28.32
CA VAL A 21 23.72 20.83 27.43
C VAL A 21 24.79 21.88 27.72
N VAL A 22 25.78 22.00 26.83
CA VAL A 22 26.81 23.03 26.91
C VAL A 22 26.34 24.22 26.07
N VAL A 23 25.91 25.30 26.72
CA VAL A 23 25.56 26.55 26.04
C VAL A 23 26.82 27.40 25.92
N LEU A 24 27.45 27.38 24.75
CA LEU A 24 28.54 28.29 24.42
C LEU A 24 27.94 29.62 23.91
N CYS A 25 27.96 30.63 24.78
CA CYS A 25 27.59 31.99 24.40
C CYS A 25 28.80 32.66 23.75
N GLY A 26 28.83 32.64 22.41
CA GLY A 26 29.83 33.36 21.62
C GLY A 26 29.64 34.88 21.76
N ILE A 27 30.75 35.54 22.08
CA ILE A 27 31.03 36.98 22.12
C ILE A 27 29.91 37.87 21.54
N ALA A 28 29.34 38.73 22.41
CA ALA A 28 28.32 39.70 22.06
C ALA A 28 28.81 40.69 20.99
N THR A 29 28.35 40.52 19.75
CA THR A 29 28.22 41.62 18.79
C THR A 29 26.80 42.20 18.94
N ALA A 30 26.63 43.48 18.63
CA ALA A 30 25.42 44.27 18.93
C ALA A 30 24.12 43.78 18.25
N SER A 31 24.16 42.67 17.50
CA SER A 31 23.02 42.11 16.78
C SER A 31 22.82 40.64 17.13
N GLY A 32 22.15 40.39 18.26
CA GLY A 32 21.47 39.11 18.55
C GLY A 32 22.37 37.91 18.87
N CYS A 33 22.08 37.26 20.00
CA CYS A 33 22.75 36.02 20.38
C CYS A 33 22.15 34.85 19.57
N THR A 34 22.85 34.38 18.55
CA THR A 34 22.44 33.18 17.80
C THR A 34 22.77 31.94 18.63
N THR A 35 21.75 31.27 19.14
CA THR A 35 21.89 30.00 19.88
C THR A 35 22.19 28.88 18.89
N LEU A 36 23.45 28.44 18.82
CA LEU A 36 23.84 27.25 18.07
C LEU A 36 23.71 26.03 18.99
N LEU A 37 22.65 25.24 18.80
CA LEU A 37 22.49 23.94 19.45
C LEU A 37 23.26 22.90 18.62
N GLY A 38 24.54 22.70 18.95
CA GLY A 38 25.30 21.54 18.50
C GLY A 38 24.98 20.34 19.38
N ILE A 39 24.47 19.26 18.79
CA ILE A 39 24.34 17.95 19.42
C ILE A 39 25.42 17.06 18.82
N ASP A 40 26.60 17.08 19.42
CA ASP A 40 27.65 16.09 19.15
C ASP A 40 27.25 14.78 19.83
N GLY A 41 26.78 13.82 19.03
CA GLY A 41 26.40 12.49 19.45
C GLY A 41 27.41 11.45 19.02
N ASP A 42 28.60 11.42 19.64
CA ASP A 42 29.42 10.21 19.70
C ASP A 42 28.74 9.21 20.64
N PHE A 43 28.02 8.25 20.05
CA PHE A 43 27.42 7.14 20.78
C PHE A 43 28.46 6.02 20.91
N GLU A 44 29.21 6.07 22.01
CA GLU A 44 30.19 5.07 22.40
C GLU A 44 29.50 3.75 22.81
N ASP A 45 29.96 2.67 22.18
CA ASP A 45 29.57 1.27 22.39
C ASP A 45 29.88 0.81 23.84
N GLN A 46 28.85 0.73 24.69
CA GLN A 46 28.98 0.12 26.01
C GLN A 46 28.80 -1.39 25.91
N LYS A 47 29.92 -2.05 25.63
CA LYS A 47 30.21 -3.46 25.90
C LYS A 47 29.86 -3.80 27.36
N ARG A 48 28.71 -4.46 27.58
CA ARG A 48 28.40 -5.11 28.86
C ARG A 48 28.84 -6.57 28.81
N ASP A 49 30.10 -6.79 29.19
CA ASP A 49 30.54 -8.06 29.76
C ASP A 49 29.94 -8.17 31.17
N GLY A 50 28.90 -8.99 31.31
CA GLY A 50 28.18 -9.23 32.55
C GLY A 50 28.05 -10.74 32.81
N SER A 51 29.18 -11.35 33.13
CA SER A 51 29.28 -12.73 33.64
C SER A 51 28.65 -12.81 35.04
N VAL A 52 27.57 -13.59 35.20
CA VAL A 52 27.15 -14.16 36.48
C VAL A 52 26.68 -15.58 36.20
N GLY A 53 27.40 -16.54 36.79
CA GLY A 53 27.23 -17.96 36.51
C GLY A 53 26.13 -18.66 37.30
N GLY A 54 25.91 -19.90 36.90
CA GLY A 54 25.85 -21.04 37.81
C GLY A 54 24.48 -21.43 38.39
N GLY A 55 24.03 -22.63 38.01
CA GLY A 55 23.34 -23.55 38.92
C GLY A 55 21.89 -23.86 38.55
N GLY A 56 21.64 -25.09 38.09
CA GLY A 56 20.28 -25.59 37.92
C GLY A 56 20.19 -26.92 37.18
N SER A 57 20.72 -27.99 37.78
CA SER A 57 20.60 -29.37 37.32
C SER A 57 19.22 -29.95 37.65
N GLY A 58 18.60 -30.63 36.68
CA GLY A 58 17.44 -31.51 36.87
C GLY A 58 16.73 -31.69 35.53
N GLY A 59 16.70 -32.83 34.85
CA GLY A 59 16.77 -34.23 35.30
C GLY A 59 15.38 -34.85 35.17
N SER A 60 15.09 -35.47 34.02
CA SER A 60 14.10 -36.55 33.74
C SER A 60 14.19 -36.82 32.23
N ALA A 61 14.70 -37.96 31.73
CA ALA A 61 14.03 -39.28 31.63
C ALA A 61 12.63 -39.15 30.98
N ALA A 62 12.18 -39.96 30.03
CA ALA A 62 12.68 -41.00 29.14
C ALA A 62 11.50 -41.27 28.15
N GLU A 63 11.64 -42.27 27.27
CA GLU A 63 10.55 -42.92 26.50
C GLU A 63 10.08 -42.12 25.26
N GLY A 64 10.14 -42.63 24.03
CA GLY A 64 9.81 -43.97 23.56
C GLY A 64 8.43 -43.91 22.88
N GLY A 65 8.36 -44.03 21.55
CA GLY A 65 7.08 -43.92 20.85
C GLY A 65 7.16 -44.20 19.35
N SER A 66 6.96 -45.46 18.99
CA SER A 66 6.97 -46.08 17.68
C SER A 66 5.73 -45.77 16.83
N ALA A 67 5.91 -45.83 15.50
CA ALA A 67 5.00 -46.40 14.48
C ALA A 67 3.47 -46.13 14.47
N GLY A 68 2.98 -45.66 13.32
CA GLY A 68 1.63 -45.92 12.78
C GLY A 68 1.60 -45.46 11.31
N MET A 69 1.61 -46.31 10.28
CA MET A 69 0.60 -47.25 9.74
C MET A 69 -0.68 -46.60 9.19
N GLY A 70 -0.89 -46.79 7.87
CA GLY A 70 -2.19 -46.85 7.17
C GLY A 70 -2.87 -45.49 6.94
N GLY A 71 -3.40 -45.14 5.78
CA GLY A 71 -3.83 -45.91 4.62
C GLY A 71 -5.21 -45.37 4.20
N ALA A 72 -5.39 -45.05 2.91
CA ALA A 72 -6.66 -45.22 2.20
C ALA A 72 -6.49 -44.81 0.73
N ALA A 73 -6.73 -45.79 -0.14
CA ALA A 73 -6.86 -45.63 -1.56
C ALA A 73 -8.12 -44.82 -1.93
N GLY A 74 -8.01 -43.99 -2.96
CA GLY A 74 -9.14 -43.41 -3.68
C GLY A 74 -8.96 -43.66 -5.17
N LEU A 75 -9.44 -44.82 -5.63
CA LEU A 75 -9.62 -45.17 -7.03
C LEU A 75 -11.03 -44.75 -7.49
N GLY A 76 -11.12 -44.16 -8.69
CA GLY A 76 -12.34 -43.89 -9.44
C GLY A 76 -12.01 -42.84 -10.50
N GLY A 77 -11.70 -43.19 -11.75
CA GLY A 77 -12.63 -43.79 -12.71
C GLY A 77 -13.53 -42.68 -13.24
N SER A 78 -13.36 -42.15 -14.45
CA SER A 78 -13.83 -42.83 -15.66
C SER A 78 -13.18 -42.28 -16.92
N ALA A 79 -12.75 -43.20 -17.77
CA ALA A 79 -12.43 -42.96 -19.17
C ALA A 79 -13.72 -42.68 -19.97
N GLY A 80 -13.60 -41.79 -20.96
CA GLY A 80 -14.57 -41.61 -22.05
C GLY A 80 -13.78 -41.44 -23.34
N ALA A 81 -13.63 -42.54 -24.07
CA ALA A 81 -12.88 -42.66 -25.30
C ALA A 81 -13.75 -42.34 -26.54
N SER A 82 -13.09 -41.78 -27.55
CA SER A 82 -13.21 -42.10 -28.98
C SER A 82 -14.56 -41.96 -29.73
N GLY A 83 -14.56 -41.05 -30.71
CA GLY A 83 -15.38 -41.09 -31.93
C GLY A 83 -14.92 -39.97 -32.86
N ALA A 84 -13.99 -40.21 -33.78
CA ALA A 84 -14.16 -40.78 -35.12
C ALA A 84 -14.50 -39.71 -36.18
N ALA A 85 -13.78 -39.85 -37.30
CA ALA A 85 -13.69 -38.96 -38.44
C ALA A 85 -15.01 -38.70 -39.19
N GLY A 86 -15.08 -37.53 -39.82
CA GLY A 86 -16.04 -37.20 -40.87
C GLY A 86 -15.41 -36.21 -41.85
N ASN A 87 -15.03 -36.72 -43.03
CA ASN A 87 -14.59 -35.94 -44.18
C ASN A 87 -15.70 -35.04 -44.74
N GLY A 88 -15.29 -33.94 -45.37
CA GLY A 88 -15.77 -33.55 -46.69
C GLY A 88 -17.11 -32.82 -46.77
N GLY A 89 -17.06 -31.53 -47.05
CA GLY A 89 -18.22 -30.73 -47.44
C GLY A 89 -17.85 -29.32 -47.86
N SER A 90 -17.27 -29.17 -49.04
CA SER A 90 -17.26 -27.88 -49.76
C SER A 90 -18.70 -27.52 -50.12
N ALA A 91 -19.21 -26.37 -49.66
CA ALA A 91 -20.41 -25.76 -50.20
C ALA A 91 -20.36 -24.23 -50.08
N MET A 92 -20.02 -23.62 -51.22
CA MET A 92 -20.48 -22.35 -51.80
C MET A 92 -21.08 -21.26 -50.88
N GLY A 93 -20.45 -20.08 -50.95
CA GLY A 93 -21.11 -18.81 -51.28
C GLY A 93 -22.41 -18.48 -50.54
N GLY A 94 -22.28 -17.94 -49.32
CA GLY A 94 -23.32 -17.19 -48.65
C GLY A 94 -22.93 -15.71 -48.58
N SER A 95 -23.70 -14.88 -49.25
CA SER A 95 -23.56 -13.42 -49.36
C SER A 95 -23.35 -12.73 -48.02
N ALA A 96 -22.59 -11.62 -48.03
CA ALA A 96 -22.50 -10.67 -46.94
C ALA A 96 -23.91 -10.22 -46.50
N GLY A 97 -24.37 -10.77 -45.38
CA GLY A 97 -25.53 -10.26 -44.67
C GLY A 97 -25.13 -8.99 -43.93
N VAL A 98 -25.52 -7.84 -44.46
CA VAL A 98 -25.53 -6.57 -43.74
C VAL A 98 -26.47 -6.74 -42.54
N ALA A 99 -25.91 -7.00 -41.35
CA ALA A 99 -26.64 -6.94 -40.10
C ALA A 99 -26.82 -5.46 -39.72
N ASN A 100 -27.93 -4.87 -40.19
CA ASN A 100 -28.40 -3.59 -39.72
C ASN A 100 -29.22 -3.77 -38.43
N GLY A 101 -28.79 -3.09 -37.36
CA GLY A 101 -29.64 -2.43 -36.38
C GLY A 101 -30.66 -3.26 -35.60
N GLY A 102 -30.23 -3.84 -34.48
CA GLY A 102 -31.12 -4.13 -33.35
C GLY A 102 -31.12 -2.95 -32.38
N SER A 103 -31.97 -1.95 -32.62
CA SER A 103 -32.28 -0.91 -31.64
C SER A 103 -33.39 -1.38 -30.70
N ALA A 104 -33.29 -0.93 -29.46
CA ALA A 104 -34.24 -1.09 -28.38
C ALA A 104 -35.71 -0.94 -28.80
N GLY A 105 -36.56 -1.75 -28.18
CA GLY A 105 -38.00 -1.50 -28.15
C GLY A 105 -38.28 -0.18 -27.42
N VAL A 106 -38.70 0.83 -28.18
CA VAL A 106 -39.58 1.89 -27.68
C VAL A 106 -40.97 1.57 -28.22
N ALA A 107 -41.82 1.07 -27.34
CA ALA A 107 -43.22 0.87 -27.63
C ALA A 107 -43.99 2.19 -27.48
N ASN A 108 -44.97 2.34 -28.38
CA ASN A 108 -46.03 3.34 -28.46
C ASN A 108 -45.67 4.74 -28.96
N GLY A 109 -46.01 4.96 -30.24
CA GLY A 109 -46.34 6.29 -30.72
C GLY A 109 -46.42 6.41 -32.24
N GLY A 110 -47.47 5.87 -32.85
CA GLY A 110 -48.05 6.47 -34.07
C GLY A 110 -47.47 6.05 -35.42
N SER A 111 -48.36 5.50 -36.24
CA SER A 111 -48.17 4.97 -37.58
C SER A 111 -47.82 6.00 -38.66
N ALA A 112 -47.00 5.60 -39.63
CA ALA A 112 -47.33 5.42 -41.06
C ALA A 112 -46.21 5.89 -42.02
N GLY A 113 -45.91 5.03 -43.01
CA GLY A 113 -45.38 5.46 -44.30
C GLY A 113 -44.07 4.81 -44.75
N VAL A 114 -44.18 3.72 -45.50
CA VAL A 114 -43.11 3.24 -46.39
C VAL A 114 -43.02 4.19 -47.59
N ALA A 115 -41.82 4.68 -47.94
CA ALA A 115 -41.50 5.02 -49.32
C ALA A 115 -40.00 4.92 -49.59
N ASN A 116 -39.70 4.29 -50.71
CA ASN A 116 -38.40 3.99 -51.25
C ASN A 116 -37.91 5.17 -52.13
N GLY A 117 -36.61 5.46 -52.08
CA GLY A 117 -35.87 6.16 -53.14
C GLY A 117 -35.83 7.70 -53.12
N GLY A 118 -34.61 8.24 -53.21
CA GLY A 118 -34.37 9.59 -53.75
C GLY A 118 -33.41 10.47 -52.95
N SER A 119 -32.18 10.55 -53.44
CA SER A 119 -31.27 11.71 -53.48
C SER A 119 -30.89 12.48 -52.20
N ALA A 120 -29.58 12.71 -52.09
CA ALA A 120 -28.89 13.47 -51.05
C ALA A 120 -29.55 14.82 -50.69
N GLY A 121 -29.91 14.96 -49.41
CA GLY A 121 -30.17 16.24 -48.76
C GLY A 121 -29.09 16.53 -47.73
N VAL A 122 -28.30 17.58 -47.98
CA VAL A 122 -27.40 18.18 -47.00
C VAL A 122 -28.26 18.78 -45.88
N ALA A 123 -28.32 18.10 -44.73
CA ALA A 123 -28.97 18.63 -43.54
C ALA A 123 -27.94 19.37 -42.69
N ASN A 124 -28.11 20.68 -42.63
CA ASN A 124 -27.26 21.62 -41.91
C ASN A 124 -27.54 21.56 -40.40
N GLY A 125 -26.46 21.43 -39.63
CA GLY A 125 -26.27 21.72 -38.20
C GLY A 125 -27.49 21.82 -37.27
N GLY A 126 -27.86 20.71 -36.63
CA GLY A 126 -28.52 20.71 -35.33
C GLY A 126 -27.52 20.28 -34.27
N SER A 127 -27.08 21.21 -33.40
CA SER A 127 -26.22 20.91 -32.27
C SER A 127 -26.91 19.93 -31.33
N ALA A 128 -26.53 18.65 -31.41
CA ALA A 128 -26.96 17.63 -30.46
C ALA A 128 -26.45 18.02 -29.07
N GLY A 129 -27.38 18.33 -28.17
CA GLY A 129 -27.08 18.49 -26.76
C GLY A 129 -26.39 17.23 -26.26
N ALA A 130 -25.15 17.39 -25.76
CA ALA A 130 -24.39 16.33 -25.14
C ALA A 130 -25.07 15.95 -23.82
N SER A 131 -26.05 15.05 -23.91
CA SER A 131 -26.62 14.38 -22.75
C SER A 131 -25.49 13.56 -22.11
N THR A 132 -25.02 13.98 -20.95
CA THR A 132 -24.15 13.20 -20.06
C THR A 132 -24.92 11.98 -19.57
N GLY A 133 -25.00 10.95 -20.42
CA GLY A 133 -25.53 9.65 -20.07
C GLY A 133 -24.61 9.00 -19.05
N GLY A 134 -25.05 8.99 -17.79
CA GLY A 134 -24.41 8.22 -16.72
C GLY A 134 -24.34 6.76 -17.13
N SER A 135 -23.13 6.29 -17.41
CA SER A 135 -22.89 4.88 -17.67
C SER A 135 -23.05 4.11 -16.36
N ALA A 136 -24.23 3.51 -16.16
CA ALA A 136 -24.42 2.44 -15.19
C ALA A 136 -23.65 1.22 -15.71
N GLY A 137 -22.33 1.21 -15.47
CA GLY A 137 -21.42 0.16 -15.93
C GLY A 137 -21.66 -1.13 -15.16
N THR A 138 -22.10 -2.16 -15.87
CA THR A 138 -22.16 -3.54 -15.41
C THR A 138 -20.76 -4.06 -15.08
N GLY A 139 -20.35 -3.98 -13.81
CA GLY A 139 -19.43 -4.90 -13.13
C GLY A 139 -18.15 -5.39 -13.86
N GLY A 140 -17.59 -4.61 -14.78
CA GLY A 140 -16.34 -4.95 -15.45
C GLY A 140 -15.21 -4.90 -14.44
N ALA A 141 -14.33 -5.91 -14.45
CA ALA A 141 -13.12 -5.89 -13.63
C ALA A 141 -12.35 -4.58 -13.89
N LEU A 142 -12.02 -3.87 -12.81
CA LEU A 142 -11.26 -2.62 -12.89
C LEU A 142 -9.98 -2.85 -13.68
N ALA A 143 -9.66 -1.90 -14.57
CA ALA A 143 -8.40 -1.95 -15.31
C ALA A 143 -7.23 -1.98 -14.31
N CYS A 144 -6.21 -2.78 -14.60
CA CYS A 144 -5.05 -2.90 -13.73
C CYS A 144 -4.43 -1.52 -13.45
N GLY A 145 -4.26 -1.18 -12.18
CA GLY A 145 -3.73 0.12 -11.74
C GLY A 145 -4.78 1.21 -11.54
N THR A 146 -6.07 0.93 -11.75
CA THR A 146 -7.15 1.85 -11.40
C THR A 146 -7.69 1.53 -10.01
N ALA A 147 -7.84 2.57 -9.18
CA ALA A 147 -8.52 2.49 -7.89
C ALA A 147 -10.01 2.79 -8.05
N GLU A 148 -10.83 2.23 -7.16
CA GLU A 148 -12.22 2.65 -7.03
C GLU A 148 -12.32 4.13 -6.61
N THR A 149 -13.45 4.77 -6.90
CA THR A 149 -13.67 6.14 -6.41
C THR A 149 -14.02 6.08 -4.92
N PRO A 150 -13.33 6.84 -4.04
CA PRO A 150 -13.66 6.90 -2.62
C PRO A 150 -15.11 7.38 -2.41
N THR A 151 -15.84 6.71 -1.53
CA THR A 151 -17.24 7.05 -1.19
C THR A 151 -17.38 7.66 0.20
N GLY A 152 -16.26 7.81 0.93
CA GLY A 152 -16.23 8.36 2.27
C GLY A 152 -16.68 9.82 2.34
N THR A 153 -17.62 10.12 3.23
CA THR A 153 -18.16 11.48 3.47
C THR A 153 -17.67 12.09 4.77
N ALA A 154 -17.43 11.28 5.80
CA ALA A 154 -16.91 11.72 7.10
C ALA A 154 -15.53 11.12 7.35
N CYS A 155 -14.61 11.95 7.85
CA CYS A 155 -13.24 11.53 8.13
C CYS A 155 -13.19 10.58 9.33
N PRO A 156 -12.74 9.33 9.15
CA PRO A 156 -12.62 8.37 10.25
C PRO A 156 -11.58 8.81 11.29
N ALA A 157 -11.78 8.45 12.55
CA ALA A 157 -10.85 8.76 13.64
C ALA A 157 -9.46 8.13 13.46
N ALA A 158 -9.33 7.09 12.64
CA ALA A 158 -8.05 6.48 12.29
C ALA A 158 -7.15 7.40 11.44
N CYS A 159 -7.73 8.41 10.77
CA CYS A 159 -7.02 9.38 9.94
C CYS A 159 -6.58 10.58 10.79
N ASP A 160 -5.65 10.36 11.71
CA ASP A 160 -5.10 11.39 12.61
C ASP A 160 -4.42 12.55 11.86
N GLY A 161 -3.92 12.31 10.65
CA GLY A 161 -3.40 13.30 9.72
C GLY A 161 -4.48 14.09 8.98
N GLY A 162 -5.75 13.73 9.15
CA GLY A 162 -6.91 14.31 8.47
C GLY A 162 -7.31 13.56 7.21
N CYS A 163 -8.38 14.05 6.56
CA CYS A 163 -8.87 13.51 5.30
C CYS A 163 -9.01 14.61 4.25
N SER A 164 -8.54 14.35 3.03
CA SER A 164 -8.63 15.29 1.92
C SER A 164 -8.80 14.54 0.61
N ASN A 165 -9.75 14.98 -0.24
CA ASN A 165 -10.00 14.40 -1.58
C ASN A 165 -10.19 12.87 -1.59
N GLY A 166 -10.87 12.31 -0.57
CA GLY A 166 -11.08 10.85 -0.47
C GLY A 166 -9.85 10.07 0.02
N VAL A 167 -8.79 10.75 0.46
CA VAL A 167 -7.60 10.15 1.08
C VAL A 167 -7.62 10.37 2.59
N CYS A 168 -7.50 9.28 3.34
CA CYS A 168 -7.25 9.21 4.77
C CYS A 168 -5.73 9.25 4.99
N LEU A 169 -5.24 10.28 5.68
CA LEU A 169 -3.84 10.38 6.05
C LEU A 169 -3.64 9.89 7.49
N ILE A 170 -2.80 8.88 7.67
CA ILE A 170 -2.36 8.34 8.96
C ILE A 170 -0.91 8.76 9.16
N LYS A 171 -0.63 9.57 10.17
CA LYS A 171 0.69 10.10 10.50
C LYS A 171 1.29 9.31 11.66
N CYS A 172 2.45 8.72 11.41
CA CYS A 172 3.30 8.19 12.46
C CYS A 172 4.46 9.18 12.64
N ASP A 173 4.16 10.34 13.21
CA ASP A 173 5.05 11.50 13.31
C ASP A 173 5.76 11.60 14.68
N THR A 174 5.61 10.57 15.51
CA THR A 174 6.43 10.40 16.71
C THR A 174 7.27 9.11 16.63
N PRO A 175 8.46 9.09 17.25
CA PRO A 175 9.27 7.87 17.31
C PRO A 175 8.47 6.72 17.92
N ASN A 176 8.36 5.62 17.17
CA ASN A 176 7.63 4.40 17.52
C ASN A 176 6.10 4.53 17.63
N GLU A 177 5.50 5.56 17.04
CA GLU A 177 4.04 5.77 17.11
C GLU A 177 3.21 4.58 16.64
N CYS A 178 3.59 4.01 15.49
CA CYS A 178 2.93 2.88 14.83
C CYS A 178 3.75 1.58 14.97
N ASN A 179 4.80 1.59 15.79
CA ASN A 179 5.69 0.46 15.97
C ASN A 179 4.97 -0.68 16.72
N ASN A 180 5.05 -1.90 16.17
CA ASN A 180 4.33 -3.09 16.65
C ASN A 180 2.80 -2.90 16.77
N LYS A 181 2.21 -1.91 16.08
CA LYS A 181 0.76 -1.72 16.03
C LYS A 181 0.18 -2.32 14.76
N THR A 182 -1.07 -2.77 14.85
CA THR A 182 -1.89 -3.06 13.67
C THR A 182 -2.71 -1.81 13.36
N VAL A 183 -2.54 -1.27 12.17
CA VAL A 183 -3.27 -0.10 11.66
C VAL A 183 -4.14 -0.57 10.50
N SER A 184 -5.45 -0.51 10.67
CA SER A 184 -6.42 -0.89 9.64
C SER A 184 -6.95 0.35 8.93
N CYS A 185 -6.74 0.42 7.63
CA CYS A 185 -7.25 1.50 6.80
C CYS A 185 -8.77 1.39 6.61
N PRO A 186 -9.52 2.50 6.63
CA PRO A 186 -10.96 2.48 6.38
C PRO A 186 -11.30 2.02 4.95
N ALA A 187 -12.25 1.10 4.80
CA ALA A 187 -12.59 0.49 3.50
C ALA A 187 -13.15 1.46 2.43
N SER A 188 -13.61 2.65 2.82
CA SER A 188 -14.21 3.66 1.92
C SER A 188 -13.29 4.86 1.61
N TRP A 189 -12.02 4.78 2.04
CA TRP A 189 -11.01 5.82 1.83
C TRP A 189 -9.73 5.25 1.23
N SER A 190 -9.10 6.00 0.32
CA SER A 190 -7.70 5.74 -0.03
C SER A 190 -6.86 6.01 1.21
N CYS A 191 -5.84 5.20 1.48
CA CYS A 191 -5.09 5.24 2.73
C CYS A 191 -3.64 5.64 2.46
N HIS A 192 -3.19 6.73 3.08
CA HIS A 192 -1.80 7.14 3.04
C HIS A 192 -1.22 7.08 4.46
N ILE A 193 -0.18 6.28 4.64
CA ILE A 193 0.51 6.09 5.91
C ILE A 193 1.89 6.75 5.80
N ASP A 194 2.08 7.85 6.53
CA ASP A 194 3.30 8.64 6.53
C ASP A 194 4.15 8.31 7.77
N CYS A 195 5.23 7.58 7.55
CA CYS A 195 6.20 7.23 8.57
C CYS A 195 7.44 8.12 8.39
N THR A 196 7.53 9.19 9.17
CA THR A 196 8.57 10.23 8.98
C THR A 196 9.73 10.14 9.96
N TYR A 197 9.54 9.48 11.12
CA TYR A 197 10.56 9.35 12.16
C TYR A 197 11.19 7.97 12.21
N GLN A 198 12.42 7.91 12.73
CA GLN A 198 13.14 6.66 12.94
C GLN A 198 12.29 5.67 13.75
N GLY A 199 12.07 4.48 13.18
CA GLY A 199 11.31 3.41 13.79
C GLY A 199 9.82 3.70 13.99
N ALA A 200 9.26 4.77 13.41
CA ALA A 200 7.85 5.14 13.58
C ALA A 200 6.89 3.98 13.23
N CYS A 201 7.23 3.20 12.20
CA CYS A 201 6.41 2.11 11.68
C CYS A 201 7.13 0.75 11.74
N ALA A 202 8.21 0.65 12.51
CA ALA A 202 8.97 -0.59 12.62
C ALA A 202 8.09 -1.73 13.16
N SER A 203 8.15 -2.90 12.53
CA SER A 203 7.34 -4.08 12.87
C SER A 203 5.82 -3.84 12.91
N GLY A 204 5.33 -2.71 12.39
CA GLY A 204 3.90 -2.42 12.27
C GLY A 204 3.23 -3.31 11.23
N THR A 205 1.94 -3.58 11.40
CA THR A 205 1.11 -4.29 10.42
C THR A 205 0.05 -3.34 9.89
N PHE A 206 0.04 -3.11 8.58
CA PHE A 206 -0.84 -2.17 7.91
C PHE A 206 -1.80 -2.94 7.02
N GLU A 207 -3.09 -2.87 7.32
CA GLU A 207 -4.14 -3.61 6.62
C GLU A 207 -4.96 -2.64 5.76
N CYS A 208 -4.71 -2.66 4.45
CA CYS A 208 -5.49 -1.91 3.49
C CYS A 208 -6.73 -2.73 3.11
N GLN A 209 -7.92 -2.16 3.29
CA GLN A 209 -9.18 -2.82 2.98
C GLN A 209 -9.82 -2.22 1.72
N GLY A 210 -10.60 -3.01 0.98
CA GLY A 210 -11.38 -2.55 -0.18
C GLY A 210 -10.62 -2.55 -1.51
N GLY A 211 -11.09 -1.75 -2.47
CA GLY A 211 -10.50 -1.57 -3.81
C GLY A 211 -9.77 -0.23 -3.99
N LEU A 212 -9.46 0.46 -2.90
CA LEU A 212 -8.89 1.82 -2.91
C LEU A 212 -7.36 1.81 -2.81
N GLU A 213 -6.75 2.93 -3.18
CA GLU A 213 -5.30 3.08 -3.17
C GLU A 213 -4.74 3.04 -1.74
N CYS A 214 -3.67 2.27 -1.54
CA CYS A 214 -2.93 2.23 -0.30
C CYS A 214 -1.46 2.61 -0.53
N GLN A 215 -0.98 3.60 0.21
CA GLN A 215 0.39 4.11 0.12
C GLN A 215 1.07 4.08 1.48
N LEU A 216 2.26 3.47 1.55
CA LEU A 216 3.13 3.50 2.72
C LEU A 216 4.41 4.27 2.38
N ASN A 217 4.67 5.37 3.08
CA ASN A 217 5.83 6.22 2.88
C ASN A 217 6.82 6.08 4.05
N CYS A 218 8.03 5.63 3.75
CA CYS A 218 9.09 5.32 4.71
C CYS A 218 10.26 6.30 4.51
N ALA A 219 10.19 7.49 5.10
CA ALA A 219 11.11 8.58 4.75
C ALA A 219 12.49 8.49 5.42
N ALA A 220 12.56 8.07 6.70
CA ALA A 220 13.80 8.11 7.49
C ALA A 220 14.49 6.73 7.66
N LYS A 221 15.67 6.72 8.29
CA LYS A 221 16.43 5.51 8.61
C LYS A 221 15.62 4.53 9.46
N GLY A 222 15.50 3.27 9.02
CA GLY A 222 14.85 2.21 9.79
C GLY A 222 13.36 2.45 10.07
N THR A 223 12.71 3.34 9.33
CA THR A 223 11.35 3.81 9.63
C THR A 223 10.31 2.71 9.52
N CYS A 224 10.41 1.88 8.48
CA CYS A 224 9.51 0.76 8.22
C CYS A 224 10.20 -0.60 8.42
N GLY A 225 11.24 -0.67 9.24
CA GLY A 225 12.01 -1.90 9.44
C GLY A 225 11.12 -3.06 9.88
N ASN A 226 11.10 -4.16 9.11
CA ASN A 226 10.21 -5.32 9.32
C ASN A 226 8.69 -5.01 9.33
N ALA A 227 8.27 -3.87 8.79
CA ALA A 227 6.84 -3.55 8.64
C ALA A 227 6.16 -4.53 7.67
N LYS A 228 4.87 -4.79 7.89
CA LYS A 228 4.04 -5.66 7.05
C LYS A 228 2.92 -4.84 6.44
N LEU A 229 2.86 -4.77 5.11
CA LEU A 229 1.76 -4.13 4.39
C LEU A 229 0.91 -5.20 3.70
N HIS A 230 -0.36 -5.26 4.04
CA HIS A 230 -1.33 -6.18 3.44
C HIS A 230 -2.30 -5.39 2.56
N CYS A 231 -2.16 -5.56 1.25
CA CYS A 231 -2.98 -4.89 0.26
C CYS A 231 -4.09 -5.81 -0.25
N SER A 232 -5.30 -5.28 -0.33
CA SER A 232 -6.50 -5.95 -0.83
C SER A 232 -6.64 -5.80 -2.36
N ALA A 233 -7.84 -5.52 -2.88
CA ALA A 233 -8.09 -5.42 -4.32
C ALA A 233 -7.72 -4.06 -4.95
N GLY A 234 -7.18 -3.12 -4.17
CA GLY A 234 -6.79 -1.79 -4.64
C GLY A 234 -5.30 -1.66 -5.00
N PRO A 235 -4.90 -0.59 -5.71
CA PRO A 235 -3.50 -0.29 -5.99
C PRO A 235 -2.69 -0.12 -4.70
N CYS A 236 -1.50 -0.70 -4.67
CA CYS A 236 -0.62 -0.73 -3.51
C CYS A 236 0.72 -0.09 -3.87
N SER A 237 1.17 0.91 -3.11
CA SER A 237 2.46 1.56 -3.31
C SER A 237 3.27 1.66 -2.02
N VAL A 238 4.57 1.38 -2.12
CA VAL A 238 5.53 1.62 -1.03
C VAL A 238 6.65 2.52 -1.51
N LEU A 239 6.86 3.63 -0.82
CA LEU A 239 7.96 4.56 -1.04
C LEU A 239 9.01 4.38 0.04
N CYS A 240 10.18 3.91 -0.36
CA CYS A 240 11.35 3.75 0.49
C CYS A 240 12.31 4.92 0.26
N GLY A 241 12.51 5.73 1.30
CA GLY A 241 13.40 6.89 1.29
C GLY A 241 14.86 6.53 1.00
N ALA A 242 15.69 7.56 0.81
CA ALA A 242 17.11 7.41 0.48
C ALA A 242 17.95 6.91 1.67
N GLU A 243 17.41 7.02 2.88
CA GLU A 243 18.08 6.65 4.12
C GLU A 243 18.36 5.14 4.22
N VAL A 244 19.43 4.79 4.93
CA VAL A 244 19.83 3.40 5.12
C VAL A 244 18.72 2.62 5.84
N ASN A 245 18.36 1.45 5.29
CA ASN A 245 17.35 0.56 5.87
C ASN A 245 15.96 1.20 6.07
N ALA A 246 15.57 2.21 5.29
CA ALA A 246 14.23 2.80 5.37
C ALA A 246 13.11 1.73 5.30
N CYS A 247 13.29 0.75 4.41
CA CYS A 247 12.40 -0.41 4.22
C CYS A 247 13.07 -1.77 4.50
N GLY A 248 14.12 -1.79 5.33
CA GLY A 248 14.85 -3.04 5.60
C GLY A 248 13.95 -4.11 6.21
N GLY A 249 13.76 -5.22 5.50
CA GLY A 249 12.90 -6.33 5.96
C GLY A 249 11.40 -6.05 5.86
N THR A 250 10.97 -4.92 5.29
CA THR A 250 9.55 -4.66 5.04
C THR A 250 8.99 -5.72 4.09
N THR A 251 7.83 -6.29 4.41
CA THR A 251 7.13 -7.28 3.57
C THR A 251 5.81 -6.70 3.07
N VAL A 252 5.57 -6.78 1.76
CA VAL A 252 4.31 -6.32 1.15
C VAL A 252 3.60 -7.52 0.55
N THR A 253 2.38 -7.78 1.00
CA THR A 253 1.50 -8.79 0.41
C THR A 253 0.54 -8.08 -0.53
N CYS A 254 0.77 -8.24 -1.83
CA CYS A 254 -0.05 -7.62 -2.86
C CYS A 254 -1.32 -8.43 -3.10
N GLY A 255 -2.46 -7.76 -3.28
CA GLY A 255 -3.69 -8.39 -3.72
C GLY A 255 -3.84 -8.33 -5.24
N ALA A 256 -5.07 -8.20 -5.75
CA ALA A 256 -5.37 -8.42 -7.18
C ALA A 256 -4.95 -7.27 -8.13
N ASN A 257 -4.68 -6.08 -7.61
CA ASN A 257 -4.40 -4.88 -8.43
C ASN A 257 -2.90 -4.65 -8.66
N SER A 258 -2.51 -3.45 -9.10
CA SER A 258 -1.11 -3.09 -9.25
C SER A 258 -0.41 -2.93 -7.89
N CYS A 259 0.79 -3.48 -7.78
CA CYS A 259 1.65 -3.38 -6.61
C CYS A 259 3.01 -2.80 -7.04
N ASN A 260 3.41 -1.68 -6.45
CA ASN A 260 4.63 -0.97 -6.82
C ASN A 260 5.48 -0.63 -5.59
N ALA A 261 6.77 -0.92 -5.64
CA ALA A 261 7.75 -0.41 -4.68
C ALA A 261 8.72 0.54 -5.40
N THR A 262 8.95 1.71 -4.81
CA THR A 262 9.93 2.68 -5.28
C THR A 262 10.95 2.91 -4.18
N CYS A 263 12.23 2.73 -4.49
CA CYS A 263 13.32 2.85 -3.52
C CYS A 263 14.33 3.87 -4.00
N ALA A 264 14.57 4.89 -3.20
CA ALA A 264 15.67 5.83 -3.40
C ALA A 264 16.97 5.34 -2.76
N GLY A 265 16.88 4.52 -1.70
CA GLY A 265 18.01 3.97 -0.96
C GLY A 265 18.38 2.53 -1.35
N SER A 266 19.30 1.94 -0.59
CA SER A 266 19.77 0.55 -0.80
C SER A 266 18.87 -0.53 -0.23
N SER A 267 17.88 -0.17 0.60
CA SER A 267 16.96 -1.14 1.21
C SER A 267 15.74 -1.38 0.34
N THR A 268 15.54 -2.62 -0.08
CA THR A 268 14.39 -3.06 -0.88
C THR A 268 13.39 -3.83 -0.01
N PRO A 269 12.08 -3.55 -0.12
CA PRO A 269 11.05 -4.35 0.52
C PRO A 269 10.89 -5.69 -0.22
N VAL A 270 10.45 -6.72 0.50
CA VAL A 270 10.08 -8.01 -0.11
C VAL A 270 8.64 -7.93 -0.59
N LEU A 271 8.44 -7.93 -1.90
CA LEU A 271 7.12 -7.98 -2.52
C LEU A 271 6.65 -9.44 -2.71
N THR A 272 5.50 -9.77 -2.15
CA THR A 272 4.77 -11.01 -2.41
C THR A 272 3.60 -10.69 -3.34
N CYS A 273 3.83 -10.84 -4.65
CA CYS A 273 2.93 -10.34 -5.69
C CYS A 273 1.55 -11.00 -5.73
N GLY A 274 1.42 -12.26 -5.30
CA GLY A 274 0.12 -12.95 -5.25
C GLY A 274 -0.65 -12.86 -6.58
N PRO A 275 -1.96 -12.52 -6.56
CA PRO A 275 -2.79 -12.39 -7.75
C PRO A 275 -2.68 -11.01 -8.45
N SER A 276 -1.66 -10.20 -8.15
CA SER A 276 -1.54 -8.85 -8.70
C SER A 276 -1.50 -8.85 -10.22
N CYS A 277 -2.29 -7.99 -10.84
CA CYS A 277 -2.25 -7.79 -12.29
C CYS A 277 -0.94 -7.14 -12.77
N LYS A 278 -0.23 -6.42 -11.88
CA LYS A 278 1.10 -5.85 -12.12
C LYS A 278 1.87 -5.80 -10.80
N CYS A 279 3.11 -6.29 -10.80
CA CYS A 279 4.00 -6.22 -9.64
C CYS A 279 5.33 -5.64 -10.07
N THR A 280 5.75 -4.54 -9.47
CA THR A 280 7.01 -3.87 -9.79
C THR A 280 7.77 -3.60 -8.49
N GLY A 281 8.93 -4.22 -8.37
CA GLY A 281 9.86 -3.97 -7.27
C GLY A 281 10.83 -2.83 -7.58
N CYS A 282 11.56 -2.47 -6.53
CA CYS A 282 12.88 -1.87 -6.66
C CYS A 282 13.88 -2.98 -7.05
#